data_AF-A0A2V6FVH0-F1
#
_entry.id   AF-A0A2V6FVH0-F1
#
_cell.length_a   1.000
_cell.length_b   1.000
_cell.length_c   1.000
_cell.angle_alpha   90.00
_cell.angle_beta   90.00
_cell.angle_gamma   90.00
#
_symmetry.space_group_name_H-M   'P 1'
#
loop_
_entity.id
_entity.type
_entity.pdbx_description
1 polymer ?
#
loop_
_entity_poly.entity_id
_entity_poly.type
_entity_poly.pdbx_seq_one_letter_code
_entity_poly.pdbx_strand_id
1 'polypeptide(L)'
;MSASHLTNVVATPLFATANPSGGGWGVCIFGARHERRTAPWLQRVRIYEMASKKFISLLAGIAVIAGAPMLFAQHGAKPANAGEGTLMVGGKNYSLTRALAYETTINDEEVIAVVLSGQAISSEKLKEAREAEKEGQQSDFKRPYIRLEFTKAGEFKHWNAGAGGTQLSRGSGNATGELKLQDGRVSGKASQPNETEGMFPSGFDVHFDVALLRAGESLPAAAAKKPGPAANVKPSVTGVFKGNGKEAKLAHVSAHWREPFNDKPSMVLVFTERDHSKDEKPDFDAGFGKFGSALIISLHEDGDIFGCEVAHTAHKKQGFSSVGRIRTNNFEFADGKVQGELTTDGQAEVFGETWEVNLKFVAPLGEIPKEFQVAEAKRPEEDTTEKSATSEAMTELSEKAASKPAKDQLNVKALALTKDASDIDYKGLVEQLAFKSKGNVKSVCAELSANLKVQGWTKEDSDLITPASGILKRKRGDAALTIFVKPERGGSEIKMMTEGLAWDEK
;
A
#
# COMPACT_ATOMS: atom_id res chain seq x y z
N MET A 1 35.31 -16.62 -36.87
CA MET A 1 36.27 -15.71 -36.21
C MET A 1 35.64 -14.33 -36.22
N SER A 2 35.07 -13.91 -35.09
CA SER A 2 34.37 -12.62 -34.95
C SER A 2 35.11 -11.79 -33.91
N ALA A 3 35.56 -10.60 -34.33
CA ALA A 3 36.32 -9.69 -33.49
C ALA A 3 35.37 -8.75 -32.74
N SER A 4 35.55 -8.72 -31.43
CA SER A 4 34.97 -7.80 -30.46
C SER A 4 35.59 -6.41 -30.56
N HIS A 5 34.77 -5.35 -30.49
CA HIS A 5 35.24 -4.04 -30.04
C HIS A 5 34.33 -3.49 -28.94
N LEU A 6 34.89 -3.48 -27.73
CA LEU A 6 34.46 -2.71 -26.57
C LEU A 6 34.81 -1.22 -26.81
N THR A 7 33.96 -0.32 -26.35
CA THR A 7 34.33 1.08 -26.13
C THR A 7 33.97 1.44 -24.69
N ASN A 8 35.00 1.63 -23.87
CA ASN A 8 34.91 2.20 -22.54
C ASN A 8 34.89 3.73 -22.68
N VAL A 9 33.98 4.40 -21.96
CA VAL A 9 34.08 5.84 -21.70
C VAL A 9 34.11 6.04 -20.19
N VAL A 10 35.23 6.63 -19.75
CA VAL A 10 35.56 6.99 -18.37
C VAL A 10 34.94 8.36 -18.08
N ALA A 11 34.23 8.48 -16.96
CA ALA A 11 33.74 9.76 -16.44
C ALA A 11 34.73 10.32 -15.41
N THR A 12 35.12 11.58 -15.58
CA THR A 12 35.87 12.37 -14.58
C THR A 12 34.96 13.46 -14.00
N PRO A 13 35.00 13.72 -12.67
CA PRO A 13 34.22 14.79 -12.06
C PRO A 13 35.00 16.11 -12.08
N LEU A 14 34.29 17.23 -12.27
CA LEU A 14 34.84 18.57 -12.09
C LEU A 14 34.02 19.33 -11.04
N PHE A 15 34.75 19.94 -10.11
CA PHE A 15 34.28 20.63 -8.90
C PHE A 15 33.52 21.93 -9.19
N ALA A 16 32.69 22.30 -8.21
CA ALA A 16 31.77 23.42 -8.14
C ALA A 16 32.41 24.83 -8.19
N THR A 17 31.63 25.82 -8.65
CA THR A 17 31.61 27.19 -8.10
C THR A 17 30.20 27.81 -8.19
N ALA A 18 29.97 28.85 -7.38
CA ALA A 18 28.70 29.35 -6.87
C ALA A 18 28.01 30.46 -7.70
N ASN A 19 26.66 30.44 -7.70
CA ASN A 19 25.58 31.50 -7.65
C ASN A 19 25.78 32.91 -8.29
N PRO A 20 24.73 33.76 -8.45
CA PRO A 20 23.28 33.59 -8.70
C PRO A 20 22.77 34.41 -9.93
N SER A 21 21.45 34.36 -10.18
CA SER A 21 20.62 35.33 -10.93
C SER A 21 20.44 35.18 -12.45
N GLY A 22 19.18 35.00 -12.83
CA GLY A 22 18.51 35.58 -14.00
C GLY A 22 19.05 35.30 -15.40
N GLY A 23 18.29 34.55 -16.21
CA GLY A 23 18.44 34.60 -17.67
C GLY A 23 17.91 33.35 -18.36
N GLY A 24 16.89 33.52 -19.20
CA GLY A 24 16.32 32.46 -20.02
C GLY A 24 17.32 31.86 -21.01
N TRP A 25 17.06 30.61 -21.39
CA TRP A 25 17.84 29.92 -22.42
C TRP A 25 16.96 29.76 -23.67
N GLY A 26 17.22 30.62 -24.65
CA GLY A 26 16.89 30.36 -26.05
C GLY A 26 17.96 29.44 -26.66
N VAL A 27 17.53 28.46 -27.44
CA VAL A 27 18.42 27.56 -28.18
C VAL A 27 18.61 28.13 -29.59
N CYS A 28 19.83 28.54 -29.91
CA CYS A 28 20.26 28.84 -31.27
C CYS A 28 20.72 27.54 -31.96
N ILE A 29 20.03 27.12 -33.01
CA ILE A 29 20.46 26.05 -33.91
C ILE A 29 21.27 26.70 -35.05
N PHE A 30 22.56 26.40 -35.13
CA PHE A 30 23.36 26.68 -36.33
C PHE A 30 23.15 25.56 -37.34
N GLY A 31 22.52 25.90 -38.47
CA GLY A 31 22.42 25.04 -39.65
C GLY A 31 23.75 25.01 -40.41
N ALA A 32 24.20 23.81 -40.77
CA ALA A 32 25.25 23.60 -41.77
C ALA A 32 24.60 23.21 -43.11
N ARG A 33 25.05 23.91 -44.15
CA ARG A 33 24.43 24.05 -45.46
C ARG A 33 24.76 22.87 -46.39
N HIS A 34 23.77 22.63 -47.25
CA HIS A 34 23.65 21.67 -48.34
C HIS A 34 24.71 21.81 -49.45
N GLU A 35 25.24 20.69 -49.92
CA GLU A 35 25.70 20.50 -51.31
C GLU A 35 25.36 19.06 -51.77
N ARG A 36 24.50 18.92 -52.78
CA ARG A 36 24.46 17.75 -53.68
C ARG A 36 23.97 18.17 -55.06
N ARG A 37 24.68 17.69 -56.08
CA ARG A 37 24.32 17.74 -57.49
C ARG A 37 23.97 16.32 -57.98
N THR A 38 23.09 16.30 -58.99
CA THR A 38 22.88 15.33 -60.08
C THR A 38 22.18 13.97 -59.83
N ALA A 39 20.86 13.96 -60.10
CA ALA A 39 20.12 13.25 -61.17
C ALA A 39 20.03 11.68 -61.18
N PRO A 40 19.24 11.05 -62.09
CA PRO A 40 17.81 10.70 -61.88
C PRO A 40 17.49 9.20 -62.19
N TRP A 41 16.30 8.70 -61.82
CA TRP A 41 15.56 7.73 -62.65
C TRP A 41 14.11 7.49 -62.15
N LEU A 42 13.20 7.36 -63.11
CA LEU A 42 11.78 7.01 -62.98
C LEU A 42 11.61 5.49 -62.91
N GLN A 43 10.68 4.97 -62.10
CA GLN A 43 9.62 4.08 -62.60
C GLN A 43 8.51 3.78 -61.57
N ARG A 44 7.29 3.91 -62.09
CA ARG A 44 5.95 3.43 -61.67
C ARG A 44 5.91 2.16 -60.81
N VAL A 45 4.89 2.04 -59.93
CA VAL A 45 3.78 1.05 -60.06
C VAL A 45 2.69 1.27 -58.99
N ARG A 46 1.47 1.39 -59.52
CA ARG A 46 0.08 1.08 -59.08
C ARG A 46 -0.35 1.07 -57.61
N ILE A 47 -1.36 1.92 -57.40
CA ILE A 47 -2.47 1.87 -56.45
C ILE A 47 -3.35 0.63 -56.73
N TYR A 48 -3.79 -0.08 -55.68
CA TYR A 48 -5.00 -0.90 -55.71
C TYR A 48 -6.00 -0.37 -54.66
N GLU A 49 -7.05 0.24 -55.18
CA GLU A 49 -8.30 0.54 -54.52
C GLU A 49 -9.19 -0.71 -54.69
N MET A 50 -9.80 -1.23 -53.61
CA MET A 50 -10.92 -2.15 -53.75
C MET A 50 -12.08 -1.66 -52.89
N ALA A 51 -13.05 -1.09 -53.60
CA ALA A 51 -14.42 -0.89 -53.13
C ALA A 51 -15.15 -2.24 -53.07
N SER A 52 -15.90 -2.45 -51.99
CA SER A 52 -17.05 -3.37 -52.02
C SER A 52 -18.27 -2.60 -51.53
N LYS A 53 -19.30 -2.59 -52.38
CA LYS A 53 -20.50 -1.76 -52.27
C LYS A 53 -21.71 -2.70 -52.21
N LYS A 54 -22.61 -2.36 -51.30
CA LYS A 54 -24.06 -2.70 -51.21
C LYS A 54 -24.40 -4.06 -50.60
N PHE A 55 -25.31 -4.05 -49.61
CA PHE A 55 -26.65 -4.64 -49.75
C PHE A 55 -27.60 -4.15 -48.62
N ILE A 56 -28.65 -3.43 -49.05
CA ILE A 56 -30.05 -3.44 -48.58
C ILE A 56 -30.41 -3.06 -47.12
N SER A 57 -30.98 -1.85 -47.03
CA SER A 57 -32.02 -1.43 -46.09
C SER A 57 -33.39 -2.02 -46.45
N LEU A 58 -34.14 -2.54 -45.46
CA LEU A 58 -35.54 -2.20 -45.10
C LEU A 58 -36.17 -3.40 -44.34
N LEU A 59 -36.68 -3.17 -43.12
CA LEU A 59 -38.05 -3.51 -42.70
C LEU A 59 -38.26 -3.13 -41.23
N ALA A 60 -39.19 -2.19 -41.04
CA ALA A 60 -39.80 -1.87 -39.76
C ALA A 60 -40.82 -2.95 -39.39
N GLY A 61 -40.89 -3.30 -38.10
CA GLY A 61 -41.90 -4.17 -37.52
C GLY A 61 -42.19 -3.74 -36.09
N ILE A 62 -43.30 -3.02 -35.94
CA ILE A 62 -43.88 -2.53 -34.70
C ILE A 62 -44.40 -3.72 -33.87
N ALA A 63 -44.05 -3.76 -32.58
CA ALA A 63 -44.83 -4.47 -31.57
C ALA A 63 -44.98 -3.58 -30.34
N VAL A 64 -46.13 -2.92 -30.26
CA VAL A 64 -46.67 -2.27 -29.07
C VAL A 64 -47.23 -3.38 -28.18
N ILE A 65 -46.69 -3.53 -26.96
CA ILE A 65 -47.43 -4.14 -25.85
C ILE A 65 -47.35 -3.16 -24.68
N ALA A 66 -48.52 -2.76 -24.25
CA ALA A 66 -48.78 -1.82 -23.17
C ALA A 66 -48.53 -2.45 -21.79
N GLY A 67 -47.99 -1.63 -20.89
CA GLY A 67 -48.52 -1.40 -19.54
C GLY A 67 -48.57 -2.55 -18.54
N ALA A 68 -47.55 -2.63 -17.68
CA ALA A 68 -47.70 -2.96 -16.27
C ALA A 68 -46.70 -2.11 -15.45
N PRO A 69 -47.11 -1.44 -14.36
CA PRO A 69 -46.20 -0.65 -13.55
C PRO A 69 -45.29 -1.59 -12.76
N MET A 70 -43.98 -1.56 -13.02
CA MET A 70 -43.03 -2.30 -12.19
C MET A 70 -42.95 -1.62 -10.83
N LEU A 71 -43.56 -2.31 -9.86
CA LEU A 71 -43.31 -2.20 -8.44
C LEU A 71 -41.80 -2.21 -8.15
N PHE A 72 -41.36 -1.27 -7.31
CA PHE A 72 -40.03 -1.23 -6.74
C PHE A 72 -39.72 -2.55 -6.02
N ALA A 73 -38.86 -3.39 -6.61
CA ALA A 73 -38.22 -4.49 -5.92
C ALA A 73 -36.86 -4.01 -5.38
N GLN A 74 -36.87 -3.56 -4.13
CA GLN A 74 -35.69 -3.57 -3.26
C GLN A 74 -35.27 -5.03 -3.03
N HIS A 75 -34.24 -5.49 -3.74
CA HIS A 75 -33.50 -6.69 -3.37
C HIS A 75 -32.07 -6.65 -3.94
N GLY A 76 -31.09 -6.51 -3.05
CA GLY A 76 -29.78 -7.17 -3.14
C GLY A 76 -28.95 -7.00 -4.41
N ALA A 77 -28.95 -5.82 -5.04
CA ALA A 77 -28.00 -5.57 -6.12
C ALA A 77 -26.59 -5.39 -5.55
N LYS A 78 -25.70 -6.36 -5.85
CA LYS A 78 -24.25 -6.19 -5.88
C LYS A 78 -23.94 -4.77 -6.40
N PRO A 79 -23.14 -3.93 -5.72
CA PRO A 79 -22.85 -2.61 -6.26
C PRO A 79 -22.18 -2.82 -7.62
N ALA A 80 -22.87 -2.40 -8.69
CA ALA A 80 -22.26 -2.28 -10.00
C ALA A 80 -21.01 -1.43 -9.82
N ASN A 81 -19.88 -1.85 -10.41
CA ASN A 81 -18.60 -1.15 -10.25
C ASN A 81 -18.79 0.31 -10.66
N ALA A 82 -18.89 1.19 -9.67
CA ALA A 82 -19.33 2.57 -9.85
C ALA A 82 -18.27 3.44 -10.56
N GLY A 83 -17.08 2.89 -10.79
CA GLY A 83 -16.15 3.38 -11.80
C GLY A 83 -15.08 2.35 -12.06
N GLU A 84 -14.68 2.23 -13.32
CA GLU A 84 -13.62 1.34 -13.74
C GLU A 84 -12.71 2.06 -14.74
N GLY A 85 -11.47 1.61 -14.80
CA GLY A 85 -10.58 2.03 -15.85
C GLY A 85 -9.19 1.46 -15.72
N THR A 86 -8.34 1.88 -16.67
CA THR A 86 -6.93 1.51 -16.70
C THR A 86 -6.09 2.77 -16.63
N LEU A 87 -5.08 2.73 -15.78
CA LEU A 87 -4.02 3.72 -15.72
C LEU A 87 -2.73 3.06 -16.19
N MET A 88 -2.06 3.67 -17.17
CA MET A 88 -0.72 3.27 -17.59
C MET A 88 0.29 4.26 -17.02
N VAL A 89 1.31 3.75 -16.33
CA VAL A 89 2.45 4.54 -15.83
C VAL A 89 3.73 3.72 -15.97
N GLY A 90 4.76 4.30 -16.58
CA GLY A 90 6.04 3.63 -16.80
C GLY A 90 5.92 2.37 -17.67
N GLY A 91 4.99 2.39 -18.62
CA GLY A 91 4.71 1.25 -19.51
C GLY A 91 3.97 0.08 -18.87
N LYS A 92 3.56 0.19 -17.60
CA LYS A 92 2.74 -0.81 -16.90
C LYS A 92 1.31 -0.33 -16.76
N ASN A 93 0.36 -1.25 -16.95
CA ASN A 93 -1.05 -1.00 -16.75
C ASN A 93 -1.50 -1.39 -15.34
N TYR A 94 -2.32 -0.55 -14.74
CA TYR A 94 -2.90 -0.71 -13.42
C TYR A 94 -4.42 -0.63 -13.57
N SER A 95 -5.13 -1.60 -12.99
CA SER A 95 -6.59 -1.59 -12.97
C SER A 95 -7.09 -0.72 -11.83
N LEU A 96 -8.09 0.11 -12.13
CA LEU A 96 -8.81 0.95 -11.18
C LEU A 96 -10.26 0.45 -11.15
N THR A 97 -10.72 0.01 -9.99
CA THR A 97 -12.02 -0.66 -9.83
C THR A 97 -12.92 0.03 -8.80
N ARG A 98 -12.42 1.10 -8.19
CA ARG A 98 -13.11 1.91 -7.20
C ARG A 98 -13.09 3.35 -7.66
N ALA A 99 -14.18 4.06 -7.42
CA ALA A 99 -14.31 5.46 -7.78
C ALA A 99 -15.05 6.26 -6.70
N LEU A 100 -14.72 7.54 -6.61
CA LEU A 100 -15.35 8.51 -5.72
C LEU A 100 -15.37 9.88 -6.39
N ALA A 101 -16.49 10.60 -6.27
CA ALA A 101 -16.56 12.01 -6.62
C ALA A 101 -16.81 12.85 -5.37
N TYR A 102 -16.13 13.99 -5.27
CA TYR A 102 -16.32 14.94 -4.17
C TYR A 102 -16.09 16.38 -4.60
N GLU A 103 -16.77 17.29 -3.92
CA GLU A 103 -16.47 18.71 -4.00
C GLU A 103 -15.27 19.06 -3.11
N THR A 104 -14.42 19.94 -3.62
CA THR A 104 -13.25 20.47 -2.92
C THR A 104 -12.91 21.87 -3.43
N THR A 105 -11.91 22.51 -2.83
CA THR A 105 -11.41 23.83 -3.23
C THR A 105 -9.94 23.71 -3.56
N ILE A 106 -9.53 24.20 -4.74
CA ILE A 106 -8.13 24.22 -5.19
C ILE A 106 -7.84 25.62 -5.69
N ASN A 107 -6.78 26.26 -5.17
CA ASN A 107 -6.43 27.65 -5.53
C ASN A 107 -7.64 28.61 -5.43
N ASP A 108 -8.42 28.49 -4.35
CA ASP A 108 -9.64 29.25 -4.08
C ASP A 108 -10.80 29.03 -5.08
N GLU A 109 -10.70 28.06 -5.99
CA GLU A 109 -11.77 27.66 -6.92
C GLU A 109 -12.47 26.38 -6.42
N GLU A 110 -13.80 26.41 -6.39
CA GLU A 110 -14.60 25.22 -6.10
C GLU A 110 -14.66 24.29 -7.31
N VAL A 111 -14.18 23.05 -7.12
CA VAL A 111 -14.07 22.05 -8.18
C VAL A 111 -14.72 20.74 -7.78
N ILE A 112 -15.02 19.91 -8.77
CA ILE A 112 -15.43 18.51 -8.61
C ILE A 112 -14.21 17.64 -8.91
N ALA A 113 -13.74 16.93 -7.90
CA ALA A 113 -12.69 15.94 -8.05
C ALA A 113 -13.31 14.54 -8.21
N VAL A 114 -12.83 13.78 -9.19
CA VAL A 114 -13.18 12.36 -9.36
C VAL A 114 -11.91 11.54 -9.21
N VAL A 115 -11.87 10.66 -8.22
CA VAL A 115 -10.74 9.75 -7.97
C VAL A 115 -11.15 8.35 -8.35
N LEU A 116 -10.33 7.69 -9.16
CA LEU A 116 -10.40 6.25 -9.38
C LEU A 116 -9.15 5.58 -8.80
N SER A 117 -9.32 4.47 -8.11
CA SER A 117 -8.24 3.78 -7.39
C SER A 117 -8.35 2.27 -7.49
N GLY A 118 -7.22 1.57 -7.34
CA GLY A 118 -7.18 0.12 -7.14
C GLY A 118 -7.50 -0.32 -5.70
N GLN A 119 -7.39 0.61 -4.75
CA GLN A 119 -7.62 0.42 -3.31
C GLN A 119 -8.85 1.19 -2.82
N ALA A 120 -9.38 0.81 -1.65
CA ALA A 120 -10.46 1.57 -1.02
C ALA A 120 -9.99 2.97 -0.62
N ILE A 121 -10.89 3.95 -0.73
CA ILE A 121 -10.68 5.30 -0.23
C ILE A 121 -11.45 5.40 1.10
N SER A 122 -10.76 5.75 2.19
CA SER A 122 -11.40 5.92 3.50
C SER A 122 -11.88 7.35 3.72
N SER A 123 -12.79 7.55 4.69
CA SER A 123 -13.27 8.88 5.07
C SER A 123 -12.14 9.79 5.57
N GLU A 124 -11.20 9.21 6.32
CA GLU A 124 -10.01 9.91 6.82
C GLU A 124 -9.15 10.37 5.65
N LYS A 125 -8.95 9.50 4.66
CA LYS A 125 -8.14 9.84 3.49
C LYS A 125 -8.78 10.91 2.61
N LEU A 126 -10.10 10.87 2.46
CA LEU A 126 -10.85 11.93 1.79
C LEU A 126 -10.73 13.26 2.55
N LYS A 127 -10.78 13.23 3.88
CA LYS A 127 -10.61 14.43 4.71
C LYS A 127 -9.22 15.04 4.53
N GLU A 128 -8.16 14.23 4.64
CA GLU A 128 -6.77 14.65 4.39
C GLU A 128 -6.59 15.24 2.99
N ALA A 129 -7.18 14.62 1.98
CA ALA A 129 -7.13 15.10 0.59
C ALA A 129 -7.73 16.51 0.46
N ARG A 130 -8.93 16.73 1.00
CA ARG A 130 -9.58 18.05 0.97
C ARG A 130 -8.81 19.11 1.76
N GLU A 131 -8.18 18.74 2.87
CA GLU A 131 -7.34 19.66 3.64
C GLU A 131 -6.09 20.06 2.85
N ALA A 132 -5.39 19.09 2.25
CA ALA A 132 -4.23 19.35 1.40
C ALA A 132 -4.58 20.23 0.18
N GLU A 133 -5.69 19.94 -0.49
CA GLU A 133 -6.14 20.68 -1.68
C GLU A 133 -6.45 22.16 -1.39
N LYS A 134 -7.06 22.44 -0.24
CA LYS A 134 -7.31 23.81 0.22
C LYS A 134 -6.02 24.60 0.43
N GLU A 135 -4.94 23.91 0.80
CA GLU A 135 -3.60 24.48 0.95
C GLU A 135 -2.82 24.53 -0.39
N GLY A 136 -3.47 24.18 -1.51
CA GLY A 136 -2.84 24.10 -2.83
C GLY A 136 -1.90 22.91 -3.00
N GLN A 137 -1.94 21.94 -2.08
CA GLN A 137 -1.14 20.72 -2.13
C GLN A 137 -1.86 19.62 -2.93
N GLN A 138 -1.08 18.66 -3.42
CA GLN A 138 -1.63 17.51 -4.13
C GLN A 138 -2.17 16.49 -3.13
N SER A 139 -3.37 15.97 -3.41
CA SER A 139 -3.92 14.84 -2.67
C SER A 139 -3.12 13.56 -2.89
N ASP A 140 -2.70 12.96 -1.79
CA ASP A 140 -1.87 11.76 -1.77
C ASP A 140 -2.71 10.48 -1.59
N PHE A 141 -3.47 10.07 -2.61
CA PHE A 141 -4.23 8.81 -2.54
C PHE A 141 -3.32 7.58 -2.62
N LYS A 142 -3.80 6.44 -2.08
CA LYS A 142 -3.07 5.17 -2.17
C LYS A 142 -2.96 4.72 -3.62
N ARG A 143 -1.76 4.29 -4.00
CA ARG A 143 -1.45 3.84 -5.37
C ARG A 143 -1.98 2.42 -5.63
N PRO A 144 -2.45 2.09 -6.85
CA PRO A 144 -2.58 2.97 -7.99
C PRO A 144 -3.83 3.85 -7.89
N TYR A 145 -3.73 5.11 -8.31
CA TYR A 145 -4.86 6.01 -8.43
C TYR A 145 -4.68 6.99 -9.61
N ILE A 146 -5.81 7.50 -10.11
CA ILE A 146 -5.91 8.72 -10.89
C ILE A 146 -6.97 9.61 -10.27
N ARG A 147 -6.71 10.91 -10.26
CA ARG A 147 -7.63 11.94 -9.82
C ARG A 147 -7.79 12.94 -10.95
N LEU A 148 -9.04 13.23 -11.27
CA LEU A 148 -9.47 14.11 -12.34
C LEU A 148 -10.12 15.34 -11.71
N GLU A 149 -9.75 16.52 -12.19
CA GLU A 149 -10.30 17.79 -11.73
C GLU A 149 -11.20 18.39 -12.79
N PHE A 150 -12.45 18.65 -12.41
CA PHE A 150 -13.44 19.32 -13.24
C PHE A 150 -13.93 20.58 -12.55
N THR A 151 -14.21 21.63 -13.32
CA THR A 151 -15.00 22.76 -12.81
C THR A 151 -16.42 22.31 -12.47
N LYS A 152 -17.17 23.12 -11.71
CA LYS A 152 -18.60 22.86 -11.47
C LYS A 152 -19.45 22.84 -12.75
N ALA A 153 -18.97 23.47 -13.83
CA ALA A 153 -19.60 23.40 -15.15
C ALA A 153 -19.27 22.10 -15.92
N GLY A 154 -18.41 21.24 -15.38
CA GLY A 154 -18.01 19.97 -16.00
C GLY A 154 -16.81 20.10 -16.96
N GLU A 155 -16.11 21.23 -16.97
CA GLU A 155 -14.91 21.40 -17.80
C GLU A 155 -13.72 20.68 -17.16
N PHE A 156 -13.05 19.80 -17.92
CA PHE A 156 -11.87 19.07 -17.45
C PHE A 156 -10.61 19.94 -17.47
N LYS A 157 -9.98 20.12 -16.30
CA LYS A 157 -8.85 21.05 -16.13
C LYS A 157 -7.51 20.35 -15.98
N HIS A 158 -7.46 19.36 -15.10
CA HIS A 158 -6.21 18.80 -14.61
C HIS A 158 -6.39 17.36 -14.18
N TRP A 159 -5.30 16.61 -14.19
CA TRP A 159 -5.27 15.28 -13.60
C TRP A 159 -3.95 15.00 -12.91
N ASN A 160 -4.02 14.21 -11.85
CA ASN A 160 -2.87 13.68 -11.15
C ASN A 160 -3.02 12.18 -10.95
N ALA A 161 -1.93 11.43 -11.06
CA ALA A 161 -1.95 9.99 -10.90
C ALA A 161 -0.71 9.52 -10.15
N GLY A 162 -0.88 8.47 -9.36
CA GLY A 162 0.22 7.78 -8.68
C GLY A 162 0.12 6.29 -8.92
N ALA A 163 1.16 5.70 -9.51
CA ALA A 163 1.25 4.25 -9.67
C ALA A 163 2.72 3.82 -9.76
N GLY A 164 3.04 2.66 -9.19
CA GLY A 164 4.44 2.28 -9.02
C GLY A 164 5.20 3.27 -8.13
N GLY A 165 6.47 3.48 -8.47
CA GLY A 165 7.30 4.52 -7.88
C GLY A 165 7.04 5.93 -8.42
N THR A 166 6.12 6.10 -9.38
CA THR A 166 5.96 7.34 -10.14
C THR A 166 4.68 8.07 -9.75
N GLN A 167 4.78 9.40 -9.68
CA GLN A 167 3.64 10.31 -9.53
C GLN A 167 3.69 11.35 -10.66
N LEU A 168 2.53 11.61 -11.24
CA LEU A 168 2.35 12.49 -12.38
C LEU A 168 1.28 13.52 -12.02
N SER A 169 1.48 14.75 -12.49
CA SER A 169 0.53 15.84 -12.39
C SER A 169 0.61 16.63 -13.68
N ARG A 170 -0.50 16.73 -14.42
CA ARG A 170 -0.53 17.37 -15.73
C ARG A 170 -1.87 18.10 -15.92
N GLY A 171 -1.82 19.25 -16.57
CA GLY A 171 -3.04 19.87 -17.11
C GLY A 171 -3.71 18.94 -18.13
N SER A 172 -4.94 19.25 -18.52
CA SER A 172 -5.71 18.43 -19.47
C SER A 172 -4.93 18.13 -20.75
N GLY A 173 -4.33 19.13 -21.41
CA GLY A 173 -3.46 18.89 -22.58
C GLY A 173 -4.15 18.07 -23.66
N ASN A 174 -3.61 16.90 -23.98
CA ASN A 174 -4.21 15.94 -24.94
C ASN A 174 -5.26 15.02 -24.31
N ALA A 175 -5.42 15.05 -22.99
CA ALA A 175 -6.42 14.29 -22.28
C ALA A 175 -7.79 14.96 -22.41
N THR A 176 -8.82 14.13 -22.57
CA THR A 176 -10.21 14.54 -22.68
C THR A 176 -10.97 14.07 -21.45
N GLY A 177 -11.97 14.84 -21.04
CA GLY A 177 -12.82 14.51 -19.90
C GLY A 177 -14.21 15.08 -20.10
N GLU A 178 -15.22 14.27 -19.82
CA GLU A 178 -16.62 14.65 -19.84
C GLU A 178 -17.23 14.31 -18.48
N LEU A 179 -17.96 15.27 -17.89
CA LEU A 179 -18.64 15.08 -16.61
C LEU A 179 -20.08 15.59 -16.70
N LYS A 180 -21.01 14.77 -16.21
CA LYS A 180 -22.44 15.10 -16.06
C LYS A 180 -22.81 14.99 -14.59
N LEU A 181 -23.38 16.08 -14.06
CA LEU A 181 -23.92 16.14 -12.72
C LEU A 181 -25.45 16.13 -12.80
N GLN A 182 -26.07 15.08 -12.27
CA GLN A 182 -27.52 14.94 -12.23
C GLN A 182 -27.94 14.24 -10.93
N ASP A 183 -28.94 14.78 -10.25
CA ASP A 183 -29.56 14.17 -9.05
C ASP A 183 -28.55 13.79 -7.96
N GLY A 184 -27.52 14.62 -7.75
CA GLY A 184 -26.45 14.36 -6.77
C GLY A 184 -25.48 13.24 -7.16
N ARG A 185 -25.53 12.77 -8.41
CA ARG A 185 -24.59 11.81 -8.98
C ARG A 185 -23.74 12.46 -10.07
N VAL A 186 -22.50 12.03 -10.13
CA VAL A 186 -21.51 12.41 -11.14
C VAL A 186 -21.24 11.20 -12.02
N SER A 187 -21.54 11.32 -13.31
CA SER A 187 -21.20 10.32 -14.32
C SER A 187 -20.34 10.92 -15.43
N GLY A 188 -19.47 10.12 -16.01
CA GLY A 188 -18.53 10.64 -16.99
C GLY A 188 -17.47 9.65 -17.42
N LYS A 189 -16.56 10.16 -18.26
CA LYS A 189 -15.39 9.43 -18.76
C LYS A 189 -14.24 10.40 -18.94
N ALA A 190 -13.03 9.91 -18.82
CA ALA A 190 -11.84 10.65 -19.18
C ALA A 190 -10.80 9.71 -19.79
N SER A 191 -10.06 10.21 -20.76
CA SER A 191 -9.02 9.43 -21.41
C SER A 191 -7.85 10.28 -21.88
N GLN A 192 -6.67 9.67 -21.85
CA GLN A 192 -5.48 10.15 -22.51
C GLN A 192 -4.89 8.99 -23.31
N PRO A 193 -4.61 9.16 -24.61
CA PRO A 193 -3.89 8.16 -25.39
C PRO A 193 -2.57 7.78 -24.72
N ASN A 194 -2.15 6.54 -24.94
CA ASN A 194 -0.88 6.05 -24.44
C ASN A 194 0.29 6.83 -25.05
N GLU A 195 0.91 7.67 -24.24
CA GLU A 195 2.19 8.31 -24.58
C GLU A 195 3.30 7.33 -24.23
N THR A 196 3.88 6.70 -25.26
CA THR A 196 4.99 5.76 -25.12
C THR A 196 6.36 6.43 -25.26
N GLU A 197 6.37 7.68 -25.74
CA GLU A 197 7.56 8.48 -25.95
C GLU A 197 7.65 9.56 -24.85
N GLY A 198 8.75 9.57 -24.08
CA GLY A 198 8.97 10.53 -22.99
C GLY A 198 9.57 9.90 -21.74
N MET A 199 9.96 10.73 -20.78
CA MET A 199 10.62 10.29 -19.53
C MET A 199 9.70 9.41 -18.66
N PHE A 200 8.39 9.63 -18.73
CA PHE A 200 7.38 8.85 -17.99
C PHE A 200 6.23 8.48 -18.93
N PRO A 201 6.30 7.31 -19.61
CA PRO A 201 5.21 6.82 -20.43
C PRO A 201 3.91 6.73 -19.62
N SER A 202 2.83 7.31 -20.14
CA SER A 202 1.57 7.41 -19.42
C SER A 202 0.35 7.49 -20.34
N GLY A 203 -0.77 6.99 -19.87
CA GLY A 203 -2.06 7.05 -20.54
C GLY A 203 -3.13 6.55 -19.58
N PHE A 204 -4.39 6.83 -19.88
CA PHE A 204 -5.49 6.30 -19.07
C PHE A 204 -6.78 6.26 -19.89
N ASP A 205 -7.67 5.38 -19.48
CA ASP A 205 -9.04 5.30 -19.98
C ASP A 205 -9.94 4.90 -18.81
N VAL A 206 -10.82 5.80 -18.40
CA VAL A 206 -11.63 5.66 -17.19
C VAL A 206 -13.07 6.10 -17.42
N HIS A 207 -14.00 5.44 -16.73
CA HIS A 207 -15.39 5.84 -16.64
C HIS A 207 -15.88 5.76 -15.18
N PHE A 208 -16.87 6.57 -14.86
CA PHE A 208 -17.41 6.67 -13.51
C PHE A 208 -18.91 7.03 -13.54
N ASP A 209 -19.63 6.52 -12.55
CA ASP A 209 -21.01 6.84 -12.17
C ASP A 209 -21.14 6.65 -10.65
N VAL A 210 -20.89 7.72 -9.92
CA VAL A 210 -20.78 7.72 -8.46
C VAL A 210 -21.65 8.81 -7.84
N ALA A 211 -22.02 8.64 -6.57
CA ALA A 211 -22.59 9.74 -5.81
C ALA A 211 -21.54 10.85 -5.61
N LEU A 212 -21.97 12.11 -5.68
CA LEU A 212 -21.15 13.27 -5.36
C LEU A 212 -21.20 13.56 -3.87
N LEU A 213 -20.05 13.48 -3.19
CA LEU A 213 -19.93 13.96 -1.82
C LEU A 213 -19.74 15.48 -1.80
N ARG A 214 -20.69 16.19 -1.22
CA ARG A 214 -20.61 17.65 -1.05
C ARG A 214 -19.48 18.03 -0.10
N ALA A 215 -19.09 19.30 -0.14
CA ALA A 215 -18.07 19.83 0.76
C ALA A 215 -18.44 19.52 2.23
N GLY A 216 -17.53 18.84 2.95
CA GLY A 216 -17.73 18.44 4.34
C GLY A 216 -18.43 17.10 4.56
N GLU A 217 -19.03 16.49 3.54
CA GLU A 217 -19.63 15.15 3.66
C GLU A 217 -18.55 14.08 3.72
N SER A 218 -18.64 13.17 4.69
CA SER A 218 -17.81 11.96 4.73
C SER A 218 -18.40 10.88 3.81
N LEU A 219 -17.61 9.84 3.51
CA LEU A 219 -18.18 8.64 2.94
C LEU A 219 -19.24 8.09 3.91
N PRO A 220 -20.34 7.51 3.38
CA PRO A 220 -21.31 6.85 4.23
C PRO A 220 -20.57 5.77 5.04
N ALA A 221 -20.82 5.73 6.35
CA ALA A 221 -20.26 4.68 7.19
C ALA A 221 -20.60 3.34 6.53
N ALA A 222 -19.57 2.60 6.09
CA ALA A 222 -19.77 1.23 5.68
C ALA A 222 -20.48 0.57 6.86
N ALA A 223 -21.69 0.04 6.64
CA ALA A 223 -22.44 -0.64 7.69
C ALA A 223 -21.46 -1.56 8.41
N ALA A 224 -21.24 -1.32 9.71
CA ALA A 224 -20.18 -1.97 10.48
C ALA A 224 -20.23 -3.46 10.15
N LYS A 225 -19.21 -3.94 9.42
CA LYS A 225 -19.21 -5.30 8.88
C LYS A 225 -19.04 -6.19 10.08
N LYS A 226 -20.14 -6.65 10.66
CA LYS A 226 -20.09 -7.54 11.81
C LYS A 226 -19.35 -8.81 11.38
N PRO A 227 -18.23 -9.15 12.01
CA PRO A 227 -17.58 -10.43 11.79
C PRO A 227 -18.62 -11.52 12.02
N GLY A 228 -18.85 -12.33 10.98
CA GLY A 228 -19.77 -13.47 11.03
C GLY A 228 -19.01 -14.77 11.24
N PRO A 229 -19.72 -15.91 11.32
CA PRO A 229 -19.08 -17.21 11.31
C PRO A 229 -18.22 -17.36 10.05
N ALA A 230 -17.11 -18.09 10.17
CA ALA A 230 -16.22 -18.33 9.04
C ALA A 230 -16.99 -18.96 7.88
N ALA A 231 -16.80 -18.41 6.68
CA ALA A 231 -17.46 -18.89 5.48
C ALA A 231 -17.00 -20.32 5.16
N ASN A 232 -17.91 -21.14 4.64
CA ASN A 232 -17.55 -22.45 4.09
C ASN A 232 -16.95 -22.29 2.68
N VAL A 233 -15.80 -21.61 2.59
CA VAL A 233 -15.02 -21.44 1.36
C VAL A 233 -13.71 -22.19 1.47
N LYS A 234 -13.35 -22.91 0.40
CA LYS A 234 -12.05 -23.57 0.32
C LYS A 234 -10.97 -22.49 0.17
N PRO A 235 -9.97 -22.43 1.07
CA PRO A 235 -8.85 -21.50 0.90
C PRO A 235 -8.13 -21.79 -0.42
N SER A 236 -7.79 -20.74 -1.16
CA SER A 236 -7.02 -20.87 -2.39
C SER A 236 -6.16 -19.65 -2.66
N VAL A 237 -4.99 -19.92 -3.25
CA VAL A 237 -4.05 -18.92 -3.72
C VAL A 237 -3.61 -19.31 -5.13
N THR A 238 -3.53 -18.33 -6.02
CA THR A 238 -3.03 -18.50 -7.38
C THR A 238 -2.17 -17.30 -7.75
N GLY A 239 -1.28 -17.46 -8.73
CA GLY A 239 -0.43 -16.39 -9.23
C GLY A 239 1.04 -16.67 -8.98
N VAL A 240 1.83 -15.59 -8.95
CA VAL A 240 3.28 -15.63 -8.97
C VAL A 240 3.84 -15.08 -7.66
N PHE A 241 4.73 -15.85 -7.05
CA PHE A 241 5.65 -15.38 -6.02
C PHE A 241 7.07 -15.76 -6.43
N LYS A 242 7.94 -14.77 -6.62
CA LYS A 242 9.33 -15.01 -7.00
C LYS A 242 10.27 -14.48 -5.93
N GLY A 243 11.39 -15.17 -5.75
CA GLY A 243 12.56 -14.72 -5.02
C GLY A 243 13.82 -15.00 -5.84
N ASN A 244 14.68 -14.01 -6.04
CA ASN A 244 15.90 -14.13 -6.87
C ASN A 244 15.64 -14.72 -8.26
N GLY A 245 14.54 -14.32 -8.88
CA GLY A 245 14.11 -14.80 -10.19
C GLY A 245 13.58 -16.24 -10.23
N LYS A 246 13.61 -16.97 -9.10
CA LYS A 246 13.00 -18.29 -8.98
C LYS A 246 11.58 -18.16 -8.45
N GLU A 247 10.66 -18.90 -9.05
CA GLU A 247 9.26 -18.95 -8.61
C GLU A 247 9.08 -19.97 -7.49
N ALA A 248 8.29 -19.61 -6.48
CA ALA A 248 7.81 -20.49 -5.42
C ALA A 248 6.33 -20.81 -5.63
N LYS A 249 5.97 -22.08 -5.42
CA LYS A 249 4.59 -22.53 -5.62
C LYS A 249 3.81 -22.43 -4.33
N LEU A 250 3.36 -21.23 -3.99
CA LEU A 250 2.44 -21.02 -2.87
C LEU A 250 1.13 -21.77 -3.16
N ALA A 251 0.80 -22.74 -2.31
CA ALA A 251 -0.34 -23.64 -2.49
C ALA A 251 -1.34 -23.57 -1.34
N HIS A 252 -0.95 -22.97 -0.21
CA HIS A 252 -1.76 -22.87 1.00
C HIS A 252 -1.90 -21.42 1.41
N VAL A 253 -3.10 -21.04 1.85
CA VAL A 253 -3.40 -19.73 2.44
C VAL A 253 -4.30 -19.90 3.64
N SER A 254 -4.04 -19.14 4.70
CA SER A 254 -4.98 -18.96 5.82
C SER A 254 -5.06 -17.48 6.22
N ALA A 255 -6.15 -17.14 6.90
CA ALA A 255 -6.38 -15.82 7.46
C ALA A 255 -6.74 -15.97 8.94
N HIS A 256 -6.11 -15.17 9.80
CA HIS A 256 -6.33 -15.18 11.24
C HIS A 256 -6.46 -13.75 11.77
N TRP A 257 -7.28 -13.58 12.81
CA TRP A 257 -7.25 -12.35 13.59
C TRP A 257 -5.98 -12.31 14.43
N ARG A 258 -5.47 -11.10 14.67
CA ARG A 258 -4.29 -10.84 15.50
C ARG A 258 -4.56 -9.66 16.43
N GLU A 259 -3.60 -9.33 17.29
CA GLU A 259 -3.75 -8.15 18.13
C GLU A 259 -4.05 -6.90 17.28
N PRO A 260 -4.98 -6.04 17.73
CA PRO A 260 -5.21 -4.75 17.11
C PRO A 260 -3.92 -3.95 16.94
N PHE A 261 -3.84 -3.22 15.83
CA PHE A 261 -2.72 -2.35 15.51
C PHE A 261 -3.28 -0.95 15.26
N ASN A 262 -2.70 0.07 15.88
CA ASN A 262 -3.21 1.45 15.84
C ASN A 262 -4.71 1.57 16.18
N ASP A 263 -5.14 0.89 17.25
CA ASP A 263 -6.54 0.84 17.71
C ASP A 263 -7.55 0.36 16.65
N LYS A 264 -7.08 -0.38 15.64
CA LYS A 264 -7.91 -0.97 14.59
C LYS A 264 -7.85 -2.49 14.63
N PRO A 265 -8.99 -3.18 14.39
CA PRO A 265 -8.99 -4.61 14.12
C PRO A 265 -7.97 -4.96 13.05
N SER A 266 -7.28 -6.08 13.26
CA SER A 266 -6.11 -6.45 12.48
C SER A 266 -6.10 -7.95 12.22
N MET A 267 -5.68 -8.32 11.02
CA MET A 267 -5.58 -9.71 10.59
C MET A 267 -4.20 -10.01 10.00
N VAL A 268 -3.88 -11.30 9.94
CA VAL A 268 -2.71 -11.83 9.24
C VAL A 268 -3.14 -12.82 8.16
N LEU A 269 -2.57 -12.68 6.97
CA LEU A 269 -2.66 -13.64 5.87
C LEU A 269 -1.33 -14.38 5.78
N VAL A 270 -1.39 -15.71 5.76
CA VAL A 270 -0.21 -16.58 5.68
C VAL A 270 -0.28 -17.40 4.42
N PHE A 271 0.68 -17.21 3.51
CA PHE A 271 0.79 -17.95 2.26
C PHE A 271 2.04 -18.83 2.29
N THR A 272 1.94 -20.11 1.95
CA THR A 272 3.07 -21.05 2.01
C THR A 272 3.04 -22.10 0.90
N GLU A 273 4.21 -22.72 0.63
CA GLU A 273 4.31 -23.86 -0.28
C GLU A 273 3.77 -25.16 0.33
N ARG A 274 3.94 -25.35 1.64
CA ARG A 274 3.48 -26.54 2.39
C ARG A 274 2.34 -26.21 3.34
N ASP A 275 1.53 -27.21 3.64
CA ASP A 275 0.37 -27.06 4.52
C ASP A 275 0.78 -26.61 5.93
N HIS A 276 0.17 -25.51 6.38
CA HIS A 276 0.35 -24.92 7.72
C HIS A 276 -0.94 -24.96 8.55
N SER A 277 -2.00 -25.63 8.07
CA SER A 277 -3.34 -25.59 8.69
C SER A 277 -3.42 -26.14 10.11
N LYS A 278 -2.43 -26.94 10.53
CA LYS A 278 -2.35 -27.55 11.88
C LYS A 278 -1.34 -26.84 12.79
N ASP A 279 -0.76 -25.75 12.34
CA ASP A 279 0.25 -25.03 13.10
C ASP A 279 -0.40 -24.02 14.06
N GLU A 280 0.14 -23.90 15.28
CA GLU A 280 -0.37 -22.97 16.29
C GLU A 280 0.10 -21.53 16.04
N LYS A 281 1.22 -21.34 15.32
CA LYS A 281 1.83 -20.04 15.02
C LYS A 281 2.26 -19.99 13.55
N PRO A 282 1.31 -20.17 12.61
CA PRO A 282 1.61 -20.38 11.20
C PRO A 282 2.36 -19.21 10.57
N ASP A 283 2.11 -17.98 11.00
CA ASP A 283 2.79 -16.77 10.52
C ASP A 283 4.26 -16.73 10.96
N PHE A 284 4.55 -17.00 12.23
CA PHE A 284 5.90 -17.04 12.78
C PHE A 284 6.70 -18.16 12.11
N ASP A 285 6.19 -19.38 12.14
CA ASP A 285 6.89 -20.55 11.62
C ASP A 285 7.08 -20.49 10.09
N ALA A 286 6.14 -19.87 9.37
CA ALA A 286 6.31 -19.58 7.95
C ALA A 286 7.43 -18.57 7.68
N GLY A 287 7.55 -17.51 8.50
CA GLY A 287 8.63 -16.53 8.42
C GLY A 287 10.02 -17.16 8.58
N PHE A 288 10.12 -18.21 9.40
CA PHE A 288 11.35 -19.01 9.57
C PHE A 288 11.48 -20.17 8.57
N GLY A 289 10.63 -20.25 7.54
CA GLY A 289 10.77 -21.20 6.44
C GLY A 289 10.32 -22.64 6.74
N LYS A 290 9.64 -22.88 7.87
CA LYS A 290 9.12 -24.21 8.24
C LYS A 290 8.23 -24.81 7.15
N PHE A 291 7.54 -23.96 6.39
CA PHE A 291 6.62 -24.34 5.32
C PHE A 291 7.15 -24.08 3.90
N GLY A 292 8.47 -23.91 3.75
CA GLY A 292 9.10 -23.56 2.48
C GLY A 292 9.10 -22.05 2.29
N SER A 293 8.93 -21.60 1.05
CA SER A 293 8.74 -20.18 0.76
C SER A 293 7.39 -19.72 1.31
N ALA A 294 7.36 -18.51 1.84
CA ALA A 294 6.20 -17.93 2.47
C ALA A 294 6.11 -16.41 2.26
N LEU A 295 4.88 -15.93 2.25
CA LEU A 295 4.53 -14.53 2.32
C LEU A 295 3.56 -14.34 3.49
N ILE A 296 3.86 -13.41 4.38
CA ILE A 296 3.02 -13.12 5.56
C ILE A 296 2.64 -11.66 5.51
N ILE A 297 1.34 -11.36 5.45
CA ILE A 297 0.82 -9.99 5.32
C ILE A 297 -0.04 -9.68 6.52
N SER A 298 0.29 -8.59 7.23
CA SER A 298 -0.55 -8.05 8.29
C SER A 298 -1.25 -6.80 7.80
N LEU A 299 -2.58 -6.78 7.93
CA LEU A 299 -3.41 -5.70 7.40
C LEU A 299 -4.66 -5.44 8.24
N HIS A 300 -5.27 -4.29 8.00
CA HIS A 300 -6.58 -3.90 8.54
C HIS A 300 -7.73 -4.39 7.65
N GLU A 301 -8.97 -4.24 8.15
CA GLU A 301 -10.20 -4.66 7.44
C GLU A 301 -10.45 -3.91 6.12
N ASP A 302 -9.80 -2.77 5.90
CA ASP A 302 -9.85 -1.98 4.68
C ASP A 302 -8.82 -2.42 3.62
N GLY A 303 -7.93 -3.36 3.97
CA GLY A 303 -6.85 -3.84 3.09
C GLY A 303 -5.51 -3.15 3.32
N ASP A 304 -5.40 -2.24 4.29
CA ASP A 304 -4.16 -1.52 4.57
C ASP A 304 -3.11 -2.41 5.21
N ILE A 305 -2.01 -2.59 4.48
CA ILE A 305 -0.88 -3.41 4.91
C ILE A 305 0.00 -2.59 5.86
N PHE A 306 0.16 -3.08 7.09
CA PHE A 306 1.08 -2.52 8.08
C PHE A 306 2.25 -3.47 8.43
N GLY A 307 2.19 -4.73 7.98
CA GLY A 307 3.25 -5.73 8.13
C GLY A 307 3.38 -6.61 6.88
N CYS A 308 4.61 -6.96 6.52
CA CYS A 308 4.92 -7.79 5.36
C CYS A 308 6.24 -8.51 5.62
N GLU A 309 6.19 -9.83 5.74
CA GLU A 309 7.37 -10.69 5.85
C GLU A 309 7.47 -11.58 4.61
N VAL A 310 8.69 -11.67 4.07
CA VAL A 310 9.00 -12.40 2.84
C VAL A 310 10.04 -13.46 3.19
N ALA A 311 9.69 -14.72 3.02
CA ALA A 311 10.63 -15.84 3.12
C ALA A 311 10.64 -16.59 1.79
N HIS A 312 11.82 -16.80 1.20
CA HIS A 312 11.91 -17.55 -0.05
C HIS A 312 13.12 -18.48 -0.02
N THR A 313 12.93 -19.72 -0.48
CA THR A 313 13.99 -20.75 -0.49
C THR A 313 15.19 -20.40 -1.38
N ALA A 314 15.01 -19.43 -2.29
CA ALA A 314 16.07 -18.90 -3.15
C ALA A 314 16.83 -17.70 -2.56
N HIS A 315 16.39 -17.14 -1.43
CA HIS A 315 17.10 -16.07 -0.72
C HIS A 315 18.21 -16.66 0.15
N LYS A 316 19.30 -15.90 0.36
CA LYS A 316 20.42 -16.34 1.22
C LYS A 316 20.12 -16.13 2.70
N LYS A 317 19.33 -15.10 3.02
CA LYS A 317 18.89 -14.79 4.38
C LYS A 317 17.54 -15.45 4.66
N GLN A 318 17.35 -15.88 5.91
CA GLN A 318 16.10 -16.47 6.38
C GLN A 318 15.11 -15.34 6.67
N GLY A 319 14.25 -15.04 5.69
CA GLY A 319 13.20 -14.05 5.82
C GLY A 319 13.69 -12.59 5.83
N PHE A 320 12.80 -11.66 5.45
CA PHE A 320 12.96 -10.23 5.73
C PHE A 320 11.62 -9.50 5.74
N SER A 321 11.57 -8.38 6.45
CA SER A 321 10.42 -7.49 6.48
C SER A 321 10.48 -6.48 5.33
N SER A 322 9.35 -6.24 4.66
CA SER A 322 9.25 -5.31 3.50
C SER A 322 7.88 -4.65 3.38
N VAL A 323 7.58 -3.74 4.30
CA VAL A 323 6.36 -2.92 4.28
C VAL A 323 6.45 -1.84 3.19
N GLY A 324 5.33 -1.53 2.53
CA GLY A 324 5.22 -0.44 1.55
C GLY A 324 5.69 -0.79 0.13
N ARG A 325 6.17 -2.01 -0.10
CA ARG A 325 6.55 -2.52 -1.43
C ARG A 325 5.48 -3.43 -2.07
N ILE A 326 4.46 -3.75 -1.31
CA ILE A 326 3.32 -4.58 -1.68
C ILE A 326 2.03 -3.85 -1.32
N ARG A 327 0.98 -4.09 -2.09
CA ARG A 327 -0.37 -3.56 -1.85
C ARG A 327 -1.41 -4.64 -2.01
N THR A 328 -2.58 -4.38 -1.45
CA THR A 328 -3.80 -5.08 -1.82
C THR A 328 -4.46 -4.42 -3.04
N ASN A 329 -5.17 -5.20 -3.85
CA ASN A 329 -6.10 -4.71 -4.87
C ASN A 329 -7.37 -5.54 -4.77
N ASN A 330 -8.53 -4.92 -5.00
CA ASN A 330 -9.83 -5.59 -4.88
C ASN A 330 -10.01 -6.33 -3.53
N PHE A 331 -9.45 -5.78 -2.45
CA PHE A 331 -9.54 -6.39 -1.13
C PHE A 331 -10.95 -6.25 -0.57
N GLU A 332 -11.46 -7.38 -0.07
CA GLU A 332 -12.75 -7.48 0.57
C GLU A 332 -12.66 -8.40 1.79
N PHE A 333 -13.05 -7.86 2.93
CA PHE A 333 -13.52 -8.63 4.08
C PHE A 333 -15.03 -8.52 4.15
N ALA A 334 -15.74 -9.64 4.01
CA ALA A 334 -17.21 -9.74 4.11
C ALA A 334 -17.64 -11.20 4.24
N ASP A 335 -18.83 -11.43 4.80
CA ASP A 335 -19.48 -12.75 4.81
C ASP A 335 -18.61 -13.90 5.36
N GLY A 336 -17.79 -13.62 6.38
CA GLY A 336 -16.92 -14.63 7.01
C GLY A 336 -15.71 -15.06 6.18
N LYS A 337 -15.30 -14.26 5.19
CA LYS A 337 -14.11 -14.52 4.37
C LYS A 337 -13.35 -13.24 4.04
N VAL A 338 -12.09 -13.43 3.68
CA VAL A 338 -11.23 -12.42 3.09
C VAL A 338 -10.79 -12.86 1.71
N GLN A 339 -10.80 -11.93 0.76
CA GLN A 339 -10.36 -12.17 -0.60
C GLN A 339 -9.73 -10.91 -1.19
N GLY A 340 -8.89 -11.10 -2.19
CA GLY A 340 -8.29 -9.98 -2.91
C GLY A 340 -7.08 -10.40 -3.72
N GLU A 341 -6.34 -9.39 -4.15
CA GLU A 341 -5.09 -9.55 -4.88
C GLU A 341 -3.95 -8.85 -4.13
N LEU A 342 -2.77 -9.45 -4.15
CA LEU A 342 -1.55 -8.88 -3.60
C LEU A 342 -0.57 -8.65 -4.74
N THR A 343 -0.07 -7.43 -4.88
CA THR A 343 0.89 -7.09 -5.94
C THR A 343 2.03 -6.23 -5.46
N THR A 344 3.23 -6.50 -5.97
CA THR A 344 4.36 -5.56 -5.97
C THR A 344 4.37 -4.79 -7.29
N ASP A 345 5.11 -3.69 -7.36
CA ASP A 345 5.29 -2.89 -8.59
C ASP A 345 6.31 -3.49 -9.58
N GLY A 346 6.24 -4.81 -9.75
CA GLY A 346 7.27 -5.65 -10.35
C GLY A 346 8.29 -6.12 -9.32
N GLN A 347 9.51 -6.40 -9.78
CA GLN A 347 10.59 -6.84 -8.93
C GLN A 347 10.98 -5.75 -7.92
N ALA A 348 10.88 -6.10 -6.64
CA ALA A 348 11.40 -5.33 -5.53
C ALA A 348 12.72 -5.94 -5.04
N GLU A 349 13.56 -5.13 -4.41
CA GLU A 349 14.84 -5.57 -3.84
C GLU A 349 14.94 -5.10 -2.38
N VAL A 350 15.38 -6.01 -1.51
CA VAL A 350 15.68 -5.75 -0.10
C VAL A 350 16.93 -6.54 0.25
N PHE A 351 17.95 -5.88 0.80
CA PHE A 351 19.24 -6.50 1.17
C PHE A 351 19.95 -7.28 0.04
N GLY A 352 19.81 -6.85 -1.22
CA GLY A 352 20.37 -7.54 -2.38
C GLY A 352 19.63 -8.82 -2.77
N GLU A 353 18.50 -9.11 -2.10
CA GLU A 353 17.59 -10.20 -2.42
C GLU A 353 16.39 -9.60 -3.18
N THR A 354 16.03 -10.19 -4.32
CA THR A 354 14.90 -9.71 -5.12
C THR A 354 13.65 -10.53 -4.87
N TRP A 355 12.49 -9.91 -5.01
CA TRP A 355 11.20 -10.60 -4.88
C TRP A 355 10.11 -9.91 -5.71
N GLU A 356 9.09 -10.66 -6.09
CA GLU A 356 7.94 -10.17 -6.86
C GLU A 356 6.70 -10.94 -6.47
N VAL A 357 5.57 -10.23 -6.29
CA VAL A 357 4.29 -10.83 -5.93
C VAL A 357 3.23 -10.37 -6.93
N ASN A 358 2.45 -11.33 -7.42
CA ASN A 358 1.17 -11.10 -8.07
C ASN A 358 0.27 -12.31 -7.74
N LEU A 359 -0.46 -12.21 -6.63
CA LEU A 359 -1.27 -13.30 -6.10
C LEU A 359 -2.73 -12.89 -6.06
N LYS A 360 -3.62 -13.85 -6.31
CA LYS A 360 -5.05 -13.77 -5.99
C LYS A 360 -5.38 -14.80 -4.93
N PHE A 361 -6.20 -14.43 -3.96
CA PHE A 361 -6.51 -15.31 -2.85
C PHE A 361 -7.95 -15.19 -2.35
N VAL A 362 -8.39 -16.26 -1.70
CA VAL A 362 -9.57 -16.30 -0.83
C VAL A 362 -9.26 -17.20 0.36
N ALA A 363 -9.65 -16.78 1.55
CA ALA A 363 -9.53 -17.56 2.77
C ALA A 363 -10.74 -17.29 3.70
N PRO A 364 -11.22 -18.30 4.44
CA PRO A 364 -12.20 -18.09 5.49
C PRO A 364 -11.59 -17.26 6.63
N LEU A 365 -12.38 -16.36 7.22
CA LEU A 365 -12.02 -15.60 8.42
C LEU A 365 -13.27 -15.44 9.27
N GLY A 366 -13.26 -16.06 10.46
CA GLY A 366 -14.42 -16.09 11.36
C GLY A 366 -14.58 -14.83 12.20
N GLU A 367 -15.24 -14.99 13.33
CA GLU A 367 -15.46 -13.93 14.30
C GLU A 367 -14.13 -13.43 14.91
N ILE A 368 -14.08 -12.15 15.26
CA ILE A 368 -12.93 -11.58 15.99
C ILE A 368 -12.92 -12.19 17.41
N PRO A 369 -11.83 -12.89 17.81
CA PRO A 369 -11.68 -13.39 19.17
C PRO A 369 -11.84 -12.27 20.20
N LYS A 370 -12.41 -12.58 21.36
CA LYS A 370 -12.75 -11.59 22.40
C LYS A 370 -11.55 -10.76 22.82
N GLU A 371 -10.38 -11.39 22.89
CA GLU A 371 -9.08 -10.81 23.22
C GLU A 371 -8.57 -9.80 22.17
N PHE A 372 -9.08 -9.84 20.94
CA PHE A 372 -8.70 -8.93 19.85
C PHE A 372 -9.80 -7.91 19.51
N GLN A 373 -10.90 -7.89 20.26
CA GLN A 373 -11.93 -6.89 20.09
C GLN A 373 -11.43 -5.53 20.61
N VAL A 374 -11.45 -4.52 19.75
CA VAL A 374 -11.18 -3.14 20.15
C VAL A 374 -12.35 -2.68 21.02
N ALA A 375 -12.05 -2.18 22.22
CA ALA A 375 -13.08 -1.61 23.09
C ALA A 375 -13.80 -0.47 22.35
N GLU A 376 -15.14 -0.51 22.29
CA GLU A 376 -15.91 0.59 21.70
C GLU A 376 -15.55 1.89 22.43
N ALA A 377 -14.96 2.83 21.69
CA ALA A 377 -14.69 4.16 22.19
C ALA A 377 -16.02 4.81 22.58
N LYS A 378 -16.29 4.90 23.88
CA LYS A 378 -17.33 5.78 24.40
C LYS A 378 -17.03 7.20 23.91
N ARG A 379 -17.96 7.79 23.16
CA ARG A 379 -18.00 9.25 22.95
C ARG A 379 -17.96 9.93 24.33
N PRO A 380 -17.30 11.09 24.48
CA PRO A 380 -17.27 11.80 25.74
C PRO A 380 -18.67 12.34 26.02
N GLU A 381 -19.35 11.73 26.99
CA GLU A 381 -20.42 12.40 27.72
C GLU A 381 -19.79 13.14 28.90
N GLU A 382 -20.34 14.32 29.15
CA GLU A 382 -19.91 15.33 30.11
C GLU A 382 -19.68 14.80 31.53
N ASP A 383 -18.74 15.49 32.18
CA ASP A 383 -18.48 15.51 33.62
C ASP A 383 -19.72 15.26 34.49
N THR A 384 -19.60 14.32 35.41
CA THR A 384 -20.02 14.57 36.80
C THR A 384 -19.13 13.79 37.75
N THR A 385 -18.58 14.56 38.67
CA THR A 385 -17.78 14.21 39.84
C THR A 385 -18.51 13.24 40.75
N GLU A 386 -17.80 12.19 41.23
CA GLU A 386 -17.58 11.99 42.67
C GLU A 386 -16.58 10.86 42.96
N LYS A 387 -15.98 10.98 44.14
CA LYS A 387 -14.70 10.46 44.61
C LYS A 387 -14.95 9.36 45.65
N SER A 388 -14.21 8.25 45.64
CA SER A 388 -13.56 7.68 46.84
C SER A 388 -12.73 6.43 46.53
N ALA A 389 -11.65 6.29 47.28
CA ALA A 389 -10.58 5.32 47.19
C ALA A 389 -10.86 3.97 47.89
N THR A 390 -10.08 2.93 47.56
CA THR A 390 -9.04 2.26 48.42
C THR A 390 -8.96 0.74 48.22
N SER A 391 -7.71 0.24 48.18
CA SER A 391 -7.13 -1.08 48.53
C SER A 391 -7.45 -2.37 47.75
N GLU A 392 -6.39 -2.88 47.09
CA GLU A 392 -5.73 -4.20 47.26
C GLU A 392 -6.57 -5.45 47.58
N ALA A 393 -6.40 -6.50 46.75
CA ALA A 393 -5.96 -7.83 47.20
C ALA A 393 -5.61 -8.75 46.01
N MET A 394 -4.38 -9.27 46.02
CA MET A 394 -3.92 -10.48 45.32
C MET A 394 -4.82 -11.70 45.65
N THR A 395 -4.88 -12.70 44.76
CA THR A 395 -4.51 -14.11 45.05
C THR A 395 -4.36 -14.93 43.76
N GLU A 396 -3.22 -15.62 43.71
CA GLU A 396 -2.69 -16.69 42.85
C GLU A 396 -3.62 -17.74 42.21
N LEU A 397 -3.16 -18.29 41.07
CA LEU A 397 -2.92 -19.72 40.74
C LEU A 397 -2.70 -19.82 39.20
N SER A 398 -1.78 -20.56 38.60
CA SER A 398 -0.84 -21.60 39.04
C SER A 398 0.21 -21.83 37.93
N GLU A 399 1.45 -22.09 38.34
CA GLU A 399 2.61 -22.42 37.51
C GLU A 399 2.45 -23.67 36.64
N LYS A 400 3.03 -23.64 35.44
CA LYS A 400 3.59 -24.84 34.80
C LYS A 400 4.90 -24.52 34.04
N ALA A 401 6.00 -24.88 34.71
CA ALA A 401 7.32 -25.23 34.19
C ALA A 401 8.06 -24.19 33.32
N ALA A 402 8.66 -23.20 33.97
CA ALA A 402 9.79 -22.44 33.45
C ALA A 402 11.08 -23.27 33.52
N SER A 403 11.83 -23.31 32.41
CA SER A 403 13.23 -23.73 32.39
C SER A 403 14.07 -22.72 33.19
N LYS A 404 14.90 -23.24 34.09
CA LYS A 404 15.82 -22.46 34.94
C LYS A 404 16.76 -21.59 34.08
N PRO A 405 16.90 -20.27 34.33
CA PRO A 405 17.83 -19.42 33.60
C PRO A 405 19.29 -19.70 34.01
N ALA A 406 20.19 -19.67 33.03
CA ALA A 406 21.63 -19.68 33.27
C ALA A 406 22.06 -18.37 33.95
N LYS A 407 23.01 -18.46 34.87
CA LYS A 407 23.36 -17.43 35.87
C LYS A 407 23.89 -16.09 35.30
N ASP A 408 24.12 -15.99 34.00
CA ASP A 408 24.70 -14.82 33.31
C ASP A 408 23.78 -14.19 32.24
N GLN A 409 22.51 -14.59 32.17
CA GLN A 409 21.56 -14.06 31.18
C GLN A 409 21.11 -12.64 31.56
N LEU A 410 21.30 -11.67 30.63
CA LEU A 410 20.83 -10.29 30.81
C LEU A 410 19.29 -10.27 30.84
N ASN A 411 18.71 -9.57 31.81
CA ASN A 411 17.26 -9.41 31.90
C ASN A 411 16.80 -8.25 31.01
N VAL A 412 15.64 -8.39 30.37
CA VAL A 412 15.07 -7.37 29.47
C VAL A 412 14.88 -6.01 30.15
N LYS A 413 14.52 -5.97 31.44
CA LYS A 413 14.32 -4.72 32.19
C LYS A 413 15.64 -3.95 32.38
N ALA A 414 16.79 -4.59 32.18
CA ALA A 414 18.10 -3.97 32.23
C ALA A 414 18.58 -3.45 30.85
N LEU A 415 17.79 -3.61 29.78
CA LEU A 415 18.14 -3.08 28.46
C LEU A 415 18.23 -1.54 28.47
N ALA A 416 19.25 -1.03 27.80
CA ALA A 416 19.42 0.40 27.59
C ALA A 416 18.32 0.95 26.67
N LEU A 417 17.51 1.87 27.19
CA LEU A 417 16.49 2.61 26.43
C LEU A 417 17.00 4.02 26.07
N THR A 418 16.16 4.84 25.45
CA THR A 418 16.44 6.27 25.34
C THR A 418 16.24 6.96 26.70
N LYS A 419 16.94 8.06 26.95
CA LYS A 419 16.86 8.83 28.20
C LYS A 419 15.46 9.38 28.50
N ASP A 420 14.65 9.52 27.46
CA ASP A 420 13.30 10.07 27.50
C ASP A 420 12.23 9.00 27.28
N ALA A 421 12.59 7.72 27.44
CA ALA A 421 11.69 6.60 27.28
C ALA A 421 10.44 6.77 28.16
N SER A 422 9.27 6.67 27.54
CA SER A 422 7.96 6.69 28.19
C SER A 422 7.08 5.57 27.65
N ASP A 423 5.93 5.32 28.29
CA ASP A 423 4.97 4.29 27.87
C ASP A 423 5.63 2.92 27.66
N ILE A 424 6.45 2.49 28.63
CA ILE A 424 7.22 1.25 28.52
C ILE A 424 6.29 0.06 28.76
N ASP A 425 6.19 -0.81 27.75
CA ASP A 425 5.37 -2.02 27.75
C ASP A 425 6.26 -3.26 27.56
N TYR A 426 6.11 -4.23 28.46
CA TYR A 426 6.86 -5.49 28.49
C TYR A 426 5.92 -6.66 28.22
N LYS A 427 6.10 -7.33 27.08
CA LYS A 427 5.31 -8.50 26.68
C LYS A 427 6.18 -9.74 26.67
N GLY A 428 6.38 -10.34 27.85
CA GLY A 428 7.27 -11.49 28.02
C GLY A 428 6.87 -12.74 27.24
N LEU A 429 5.57 -12.97 27.02
CA LEU A 429 5.10 -14.13 26.23
C LEU A 429 5.55 -14.12 24.76
N VAL A 430 5.85 -12.93 24.21
CA VAL A 430 6.28 -12.74 22.83
C VAL A 430 7.67 -12.10 22.74
N GLU A 431 8.40 -12.09 23.86
CA GLU A 431 9.73 -11.50 24.01
C GLU A 431 9.87 -10.10 23.38
N GLN A 432 8.85 -9.25 23.61
CA GLN A 432 8.76 -7.93 23.03
C GLN A 432 8.74 -6.82 24.09
N LEU A 433 9.58 -5.81 23.88
CA LEU A 433 9.60 -4.55 24.63
C LEU A 433 9.19 -3.40 23.72
N ALA A 434 8.26 -2.55 24.13
CA ALA A 434 7.90 -1.33 23.40
C ALA A 434 7.97 -0.10 24.32
N PHE A 435 8.29 1.06 23.75
CA PHE A 435 8.27 2.35 24.45
C PHE A 435 8.27 3.50 23.43
N LYS A 436 8.03 4.73 23.90
CA LYS A 436 8.08 5.95 23.10
C LYS A 436 9.25 6.84 23.47
N SER A 437 9.68 7.67 22.53
CA SER A 437 10.69 8.72 22.72
C SER A 437 10.23 10.00 22.02
N LYS A 438 10.64 11.17 22.52
CA LYS A 438 10.37 12.48 21.90
C LYS A 438 11.29 12.76 20.71
N GLY A 439 12.36 11.98 20.54
CA GLY A 439 13.27 12.10 19.42
C GLY A 439 12.64 11.65 18.10
N ASN A 440 13.11 12.20 16.98
CA ASN A 440 12.81 11.65 15.66
C ASN A 440 13.59 10.35 15.42
N VAL A 441 13.15 9.56 14.42
CA VAL A 441 13.71 8.24 14.07
C VAL A 441 15.23 8.23 14.03
N LYS A 442 15.85 9.21 13.36
CA LYS A 442 17.32 9.27 13.21
C LYS A 442 18.02 9.49 14.55
N SER A 443 17.52 10.42 15.36
CA SER A 443 18.08 10.69 16.69
C SER A 443 17.92 9.52 17.65
N VAL A 444 16.74 8.88 17.67
CA VAL A 444 16.45 7.71 18.50
C VAL A 444 17.33 6.53 18.12
N CYS A 445 17.50 6.27 16.82
CA CYS A 445 18.39 5.20 16.34
C CYS A 445 19.85 5.42 16.77
N ALA A 446 20.33 6.67 16.71
CA ALA A 446 21.69 7.02 17.12
C ALA A 446 21.88 6.84 18.64
N GLU A 447 20.92 7.30 19.44
CA GLU A 447 20.96 7.18 20.90
C GLU A 447 20.91 5.72 21.36
N LEU A 448 19.97 4.93 20.84
CA LEU A 448 19.89 3.49 21.16
C LEU A 448 21.15 2.75 20.77
N SER A 449 21.73 3.07 19.61
CA SER A 449 23.00 2.47 19.20
C SER A 449 24.14 2.78 20.16
N ALA A 450 24.20 4.02 20.69
CA ALA A 450 25.22 4.42 21.66
C ALA A 450 25.00 3.73 23.01
N ASN A 451 23.77 3.74 23.54
CA ASN A 451 23.45 3.20 24.85
C ASN A 451 23.63 1.67 24.88
N LEU A 452 23.20 0.96 23.84
CA LEU A 452 23.38 -0.49 23.73
C LEU A 452 24.86 -0.86 23.53
N LYS A 453 25.65 -0.04 22.83
CA LYS A 453 27.09 -0.26 22.70
C LYS A 453 27.79 -0.21 24.06
N VAL A 454 27.37 0.69 24.96
CA VAL A 454 27.89 0.74 26.35
C VAL A 454 27.56 -0.54 27.12
N GLN A 455 26.41 -1.16 26.84
CA GLN A 455 26.03 -2.46 27.38
C GLN A 455 26.68 -3.66 26.67
N GLY A 456 27.66 -3.44 25.78
CA GLY A 456 28.38 -4.51 25.09
C GLY A 456 27.62 -5.14 23.92
N TRP A 457 26.53 -4.53 23.45
CA TRP A 457 25.86 -4.95 22.23
C TRP A 457 26.66 -4.51 21.00
N THR A 458 26.82 -5.42 20.05
CA THR A 458 27.51 -5.19 18.79
C THR A 458 26.53 -5.18 17.63
N LYS A 459 26.86 -4.47 16.55
CA LYS A 459 26.06 -4.51 15.33
C LYS A 459 26.16 -5.90 14.71
N GLU A 460 25.01 -6.49 14.44
CA GLU A 460 24.94 -7.77 13.73
C GLU A 460 24.89 -7.57 12.21
N ASP A 461 24.23 -6.51 11.76
CA ASP A 461 24.14 -6.09 10.35
C ASP A 461 24.15 -4.55 10.26
N SER A 462 24.14 -4.03 9.04
CA SER A 462 23.98 -2.61 8.76
C SER A 462 22.63 -2.09 9.25
N ASP A 463 22.64 -0.93 9.90
CA ASP A 463 21.42 -0.26 10.34
C ASP A 463 20.66 0.31 9.13
N LEU A 464 19.35 0.07 9.05
CA LEU A 464 18.49 0.71 8.07
C LEU A 464 17.84 1.92 8.72
N ILE A 465 18.27 3.13 8.36
CA ILE A 465 17.72 4.37 8.94
C ILE A 465 17.25 5.27 7.81
N THR A 466 15.94 5.53 7.76
CA THR A 466 15.29 6.50 6.88
C THR A 466 14.55 7.54 7.72
N PRO A 467 14.06 8.64 7.14
CA PRO A 467 13.20 9.56 7.88
C PRO A 467 11.91 8.92 8.41
N ALA A 468 11.40 7.89 7.73
CA ALA A 468 10.11 7.26 8.03
C ALA A 468 10.22 5.96 8.86
N SER A 469 11.43 5.42 9.06
CA SER A 469 11.64 4.20 9.84
C SER A 469 13.12 3.93 10.14
N GLY A 470 13.38 3.24 11.25
CA GLY A 470 14.68 2.73 11.65
C GLY A 470 14.60 1.24 11.98
N ILE A 471 15.58 0.45 11.57
CA ILE A 471 15.76 -0.95 11.97
C ILE A 471 17.21 -1.15 12.40
N LEU A 472 17.41 -1.55 13.65
CA LEU A 472 18.73 -1.86 14.22
C LEU A 472 18.77 -3.34 14.63
N LYS A 473 19.82 -4.05 14.21
CA LYS A 473 20.08 -5.42 14.65
C LYS A 473 21.31 -5.49 15.52
N ARG A 474 21.17 -6.03 16.73
CA ARG A 474 22.25 -6.08 17.72
C ARG A 474 22.40 -7.49 18.27
N LYS A 475 23.64 -7.90 18.53
CA LYS A 475 23.93 -9.14 19.26
C LYS A 475 24.83 -8.91 20.46
N ARG A 476 24.65 -9.74 21.49
CA ARG A 476 25.51 -9.81 22.67
C ARG A 476 25.55 -11.26 23.17
N GLY A 477 26.67 -11.94 22.94
CA GLY A 477 26.75 -13.39 23.17
C GLY A 477 25.73 -14.13 22.30
N ASP A 478 24.92 -14.98 22.92
CA ASP A 478 23.83 -15.72 22.27
C ASP A 478 22.51 -14.94 22.22
N ALA A 479 22.45 -13.71 22.75
CA ALA A 479 21.26 -12.88 22.73
C ALA A 479 21.25 -11.95 21.50
N ALA A 480 20.06 -11.72 20.95
CA ALA A 480 19.83 -10.85 19.79
C ALA A 480 18.71 -9.84 20.05
N LEU A 481 18.80 -8.68 19.40
CA LEU A 481 17.78 -7.64 19.39
C LEU A 481 17.49 -7.24 17.95
N THR A 482 16.22 -7.19 17.60
CA THR A 482 15.73 -6.46 16.42
C THR A 482 14.88 -5.27 16.90
N ILE A 483 15.37 -4.07 16.62
CA ILE A 483 14.80 -2.82 17.11
C ILE A 483 14.19 -2.08 15.94
N PHE A 484 12.88 -1.88 15.97
CA PHE A 484 12.13 -1.07 15.04
C PHE A 484 11.88 0.30 15.66
N VAL A 485 12.12 1.36 14.90
CA VAL A 485 11.83 2.74 15.28
C VAL A 485 10.93 3.34 14.21
N LYS A 486 9.76 3.83 14.58
CA LYS A 486 8.81 4.47 13.65
C LYS A 486 8.43 5.86 14.15
N PRO A 487 8.12 6.82 13.26
CA PRO A 487 7.56 8.09 13.66
C PRO A 487 6.24 7.90 14.40
N GLU A 488 6.05 8.66 15.47
CA GLU A 488 4.81 8.76 16.24
C GLU A 488 4.55 10.25 16.52
N ARG A 489 3.32 10.67 16.83
CA ARG A 489 3.01 12.12 16.96
C ARG A 489 3.97 12.82 17.92
N GLY A 490 4.83 13.69 17.37
CA GLY A 490 5.80 14.46 18.15
C GLY A 490 7.06 13.70 18.61
N GLY A 491 7.33 12.52 18.06
CA GLY A 491 8.49 11.70 18.44
C GLY A 491 8.63 10.40 17.63
N SER A 492 8.99 9.32 18.31
CA SER A 492 9.10 7.98 17.74
C SER A 492 8.54 6.93 18.69
N GLU A 493 7.96 5.88 18.12
CA GLU A 493 7.68 4.62 18.80
C GLU A 493 8.82 3.63 18.52
N ILE A 494 9.22 2.91 19.57
CA ILE A 494 10.27 1.90 19.52
C ILE A 494 9.66 0.55 19.89
N LYS A 495 9.92 -0.47 19.08
CA LYS A 495 9.59 -1.86 19.35
C LYS A 495 10.83 -2.72 19.24
N MET A 496 11.18 -3.41 20.31
CA MET A 496 12.33 -4.31 20.41
C MET A 496 11.83 -5.74 20.51
N MET A 497 12.20 -6.56 19.54
CA MET A 497 12.10 -8.01 19.62
C MET A 497 13.41 -8.52 20.19
N THR A 498 13.33 -9.33 21.24
CA THR A 498 14.50 -9.89 21.91
C THR A 498 14.51 -11.40 21.71
N GLU A 499 15.70 -11.98 21.60
CA GLU A 499 15.89 -13.42 21.69
C GLU A 499 17.01 -13.70 22.70
N GLY A 500 16.82 -14.71 23.55
CA GLY A 500 17.86 -15.14 24.49
C GLY A 500 18.05 -14.21 25.69
N LEU A 501 17.09 -13.32 25.99
CA LEU A 501 17.06 -12.54 27.23
C LEU A 501 16.16 -13.17 28.29
N ALA A 502 16.44 -12.86 29.55
CA ALA A 502 15.58 -13.27 30.66
C ALA A 502 14.41 -12.28 30.82
N TRP A 503 13.21 -12.83 31.02
CA TRP A 503 11.94 -12.10 31.14
C TRP A 503 11.27 -12.26 32.51
N ASP A 504 11.94 -12.97 33.42
CA ASP A 504 11.52 -13.16 34.80
C ASP A 504 11.68 -11.88 35.63
N GLU A 505 10.91 -11.76 36.71
CA GLU A 505 11.12 -10.70 37.69
C GLU A 505 12.29 -11.11 38.59
N LYS A 506 13.36 -10.31 38.61
CA LYS A 506 14.39 -10.41 39.64
C LYS A 506 14.04 -9.55 40.84
#